data_AF-A0A955SQL9-F1
#
_entry.id   AF-A0A955SQL9-F1
#
_cell.length_a   1.000
_cell.length_b   1.000
_cell.length_c   1.000
_cell.angle_alpha   90.00
_cell.angle_beta   90.00
_cell.angle_gamma   90.00
#
_symmetry.space_group_name_H-M   'P 1'
#
loop_
_entity.id
_entity.type
_entity.pdbx_description
1 polymer ?
#
loop_
_entity_poly.entity_id
_entity_poly.type
_entity_poly.pdbx_seq_one_letter_code
_entity_poly.pdbx_strand_id
1 'polypeptide(L)'
;PDSLDWQAWLGPAPKVPWDARRYFNWRCYWDYSGGIATDLFIHRITRLIKALELEEPDYGMGYGDIYLWDDGRDIPDNYQMALKYPNKGPMIYVLGTMSNKYGLMHCIRGDKATLVFEEPGFKIYTEDNANEGNKEYGKCIETYERKLTGGDDAFYQGNHINHHAAIRSGSTKDLNCPVTLGHYAVAAVNVANEGYRANKLMKWDQASQTIKPA
;
A
#
# COMPACT_ATOMS: atom_id res chain seq x y z
N PRO A 1 -7.52 -14.68 30.60
CA PRO A 1 -7.44 -16.15 30.78
C PRO A 1 -6.17 -16.49 31.55
N ASP A 2 -6.17 -17.51 32.41
CA ASP A 2 -5.01 -17.84 33.24
C ASP A 2 -3.77 -18.23 32.41
N SER A 3 -3.98 -18.69 31.18
CA SER A 3 -2.93 -19.05 30.22
C SER A 3 -2.44 -17.88 29.35
N LEU A 4 -2.91 -16.66 29.57
CA LEU A 4 -2.55 -15.49 28.77
C LEU A 4 -1.99 -14.38 29.64
N ASP A 5 -0.71 -14.07 29.43
CA ASP A 5 -0.11 -12.84 29.94
C ASP A 5 -0.56 -11.64 29.08
N TRP A 6 -1.68 -11.06 29.47
CA TRP A 6 -2.27 -9.91 28.78
C TRP A 6 -1.40 -8.66 28.87
N GLN A 7 -0.69 -8.46 29.99
CA GLN A 7 0.14 -7.28 30.19
C GLN A 7 1.38 -7.32 29.30
N ALA A 8 1.96 -8.51 29.11
CA ALA A 8 3.02 -8.74 28.13
C ALA A 8 2.53 -8.54 26.70
N TRP A 9 1.35 -9.09 26.34
CA TRP A 9 0.79 -8.91 25.00
C TRP A 9 0.57 -7.44 24.64
N LEU A 10 0.04 -6.63 25.58
CA LEU A 10 -0.15 -5.20 25.37
C LEU A 10 1.17 -4.44 25.17
N GLY A 11 2.29 -4.93 25.70
CA GLY A 11 3.60 -4.30 25.54
C GLY A 11 3.58 -2.81 25.91
N PRO A 12 4.07 -1.90 25.04
CA PRO A 12 4.08 -0.45 25.30
C PRO A 12 2.74 0.25 25.02
N ALA A 13 1.75 -0.43 24.45
CA ALA A 13 0.45 0.15 24.13
C ALA A 13 -0.37 0.47 25.41
N PRO A 14 -1.45 1.29 25.31
CA PRO A 14 -2.30 1.60 26.45
C PRO A 14 -2.78 0.35 27.20
N LYS A 15 -2.71 0.41 28.53
CA LYS A 15 -3.13 -0.71 29.39
C LYS A 15 -4.64 -0.72 29.52
N VAL A 16 -5.28 -1.64 28.80
CA VAL A 16 -6.74 -1.86 28.82
C VAL A 16 -7.08 -3.20 29.48
N PRO A 17 -8.30 -3.39 30.01
CA PRO A 17 -8.77 -4.70 30.46
C PRO A 17 -8.68 -5.76 29.35
N TRP A 18 -8.63 -7.04 29.74
CA TRP A 18 -8.66 -8.14 28.77
C TRP A 18 -9.88 -8.06 27.86
N ASP A 19 -9.65 -8.11 26.55
CA ASP A 19 -10.66 -8.11 25.52
C ASP A 19 -10.27 -9.12 24.42
N ALA A 20 -11.08 -10.17 24.28
CA ALA A 20 -10.84 -11.21 23.28
C ALA A 20 -10.87 -10.65 21.85
N ARG A 21 -11.69 -9.64 21.59
CA ARG A 21 -11.78 -9.00 20.29
C ARG A 21 -10.51 -8.23 19.97
N ARG A 22 -9.96 -7.45 20.91
CA ARG A 22 -8.66 -6.78 20.74
C ARG A 22 -7.55 -7.78 20.49
N TYR A 23 -7.57 -8.93 21.16
CA TYR A 23 -6.57 -9.98 20.96
C TYR A 23 -6.61 -10.57 19.54
N PHE A 24 -7.79 -10.99 19.06
CA PHE A 24 -7.92 -11.61 17.75
C PHE A 24 -7.94 -10.61 16.58
N ASN A 25 -8.45 -9.40 16.80
CA ASN A 25 -8.65 -8.36 15.79
C ASN A 25 -7.81 -7.11 16.07
N TRP A 26 -6.61 -7.27 16.63
CA TRP A 26 -5.71 -6.16 16.99
C TRP A 26 -5.46 -5.18 15.84
N ARG A 27 -5.53 -5.65 14.58
CA ARG A 27 -5.40 -4.83 13.37
C ARG A 27 -6.48 -3.75 13.22
N CYS A 28 -7.61 -3.89 13.92
CA CYS A 28 -8.73 -2.96 13.93
C CYS A 28 -8.62 -1.86 15.00
N TYR A 29 -7.51 -1.84 15.76
CA TYR A 29 -7.25 -0.85 16.80
C TYR A 29 -5.95 -0.06 16.55
N TRP A 30 -6.01 1.27 16.57
CA TRP A 30 -4.86 2.16 16.37
C TRP A 30 -3.74 1.96 17.41
N ASP A 31 -4.09 1.47 18.59
CA ASP A 31 -3.15 1.13 19.66
C ASP A 31 -2.07 0.11 19.25
N TYR A 32 -2.40 -0.75 18.28
CA TYR A 32 -1.57 -1.90 17.89
C TYR A 32 -1.23 -1.94 16.40
N SER A 33 -1.86 -1.07 15.60
CA SER A 33 -1.91 -1.19 14.14
C SER A 33 -1.91 0.17 13.46
N GLY A 34 -1.29 0.25 12.28
CA GLY A 34 -1.47 1.38 11.35
C GLY A 34 -2.67 1.19 10.42
N GLY A 35 -3.54 0.21 10.72
CA GLY A 35 -4.76 -0.07 9.98
C GLY A 35 -4.55 -0.48 8.54
N ILE A 36 -5.62 -0.33 7.76
CA ILE A 36 -5.72 -0.80 6.39
C ILE A 36 -4.65 -0.21 5.47
N ALA A 37 -4.17 0.99 5.78
CA ALA A 37 -3.09 1.63 5.04
C ALA A 37 -1.79 0.82 5.15
N THR A 38 -1.41 0.44 6.38
CA THR A 38 -0.20 -0.36 6.62
C THR A 38 -0.36 -1.84 6.32
N ASP A 39 -1.59 -2.37 6.35
CA ASP A 39 -1.86 -3.80 6.16
C ASP A 39 -2.05 -4.16 4.68
N LEU A 40 -2.87 -3.40 3.94
CA LEU A 40 -3.21 -3.71 2.54
C LEU A 40 -2.77 -2.65 1.54
N PHE A 41 -2.86 -1.35 1.86
CA PHE A 41 -2.51 -0.32 0.88
C PHE A 41 -1.02 -0.30 0.59
N ILE A 42 -0.20 -0.67 1.57
CA ILE A 42 1.24 -0.83 1.40
C ILE A 42 1.56 -1.75 0.21
N HIS A 43 0.82 -2.85 0.03
CA HIS A 43 1.01 -3.79 -1.08
C HIS A 43 0.59 -3.21 -2.43
N ARG A 44 -0.38 -2.30 -2.46
CA ARG A 44 -0.81 -1.59 -3.67
C ARG A 44 0.22 -0.52 -4.05
N ILE A 45 0.59 0.33 -3.10
CA ILE A 45 1.50 1.44 -3.37
C ILE A 45 2.93 0.99 -3.68
N THR A 46 3.42 -0.10 -3.05
CA THR A 46 4.79 -0.59 -3.32
C THR A 46 4.99 -0.96 -4.79
N ARG A 47 3.93 -1.46 -5.46
CA ARG A 47 3.96 -1.75 -6.91
C ARG A 47 4.11 -0.46 -7.72
N LEU A 48 3.38 0.59 -7.35
CA LEU A 48 3.45 1.90 -8.01
C LEU A 48 4.81 2.57 -7.78
N ILE A 49 5.29 2.57 -6.53
CA ILE A 49 6.61 3.09 -6.15
C ILE A 49 7.70 2.40 -6.96
N LYS A 50 7.66 1.06 -7.04
CA LYS A 50 8.65 0.31 -7.82
C LYS A 50 8.55 0.57 -9.32
N ALA A 51 7.34 0.62 -9.88
CA ALA A 51 7.13 0.81 -11.32
C ALA A 51 7.51 2.21 -11.81
N LEU A 52 7.38 3.21 -10.93
CA LEU A 52 7.65 4.62 -11.24
C LEU A 52 8.95 5.12 -10.61
N GLU A 53 9.75 4.22 -10.00
CA GLU A 53 11.01 4.53 -9.33
C GLU A 53 10.89 5.68 -8.31
N LEU A 54 9.82 5.65 -7.52
CA LEU A 54 9.54 6.70 -6.54
C LEU A 54 10.26 6.43 -5.22
N GLU A 55 10.47 7.51 -4.46
CA GLU A 55 11.00 7.49 -3.09
C GLU A 55 9.88 7.85 -2.09
N GLU A 56 10.07 8.80 -1.17
CA GLU A 56 9.01 9.28 -0.28
C GLU A 56 8.16 10.39 -0.94
N PRO A 57 6.86 10.49 -0.58
CA PRO A 57 6.02 11.59 -1.05
C PRO A 57 6.41 12.91 -0.38
N ASP A 58 6.08 14.06 -0.99
CA ASP A 58 6.17 15.37 -0.32
C ASP A 58 5.03 15.54 0.70
N TYR A 59 3.82 15.12 0.32
CA TYR A 59 2.60 15.33 1.09
C TYR A 59 1.67 14.13 1.05
N GLY A 60 0.86 14.00 2.09
CA GLY A 60 -0.19 12.99 2.15
C GLY A 60 -1.33 13.35 3.08
N MET A 61 -2.48 12.74 2.81
CA MET A 61 -3.69 12.82 3.61
C MET A 61 -4.43 11.49 3.55
N GLY A 62 -4.98 11.08 4.69
CA GLY A 62 -5.92 9.97 4.79
C GLY A 62 -7.29 10.47 5.22
N TYR A 63 -8.36 9.84 4.74
CA TYR A 63 -9.73 10.15 5.12
C TYR A 63 -10.59 8.89 5.09
N GLY A 64 -11.50 8.75 6.04
CA GLY A 64 -12.31 7.55 6.17
C GLY A 64 -13.21 7.60 7.39
N ASP A 65 -14.03 6.57 7.56
CA ASP A 65 -14.83 6.35 8.76
C ASP A 65 -15.25 4.87 8.86
N ILE A 66 -15.96 4.53 9.93
CA ILE A 66 -16.63 3.25 10.12
C ILE A 66 -18.07 3.38 9.61
N TYR A 67 -18.42 2.65 8.56
CA TYR A 67 -19.73 2.71 7.91
C TYR A 67 -20.58 1.46 8.13
N LEU A 68 -19.97 0.28 8.22
CA LEU A 68 -20.67 -1.00 8.32
C LEU A 68 -20.36 -1.72 9.63
N TRP A 69 -19.10 -1.71 10.05
CA TRP A 69 -18.61 -2.55 11.14
C TRP A 69 -18.49 -1.78 12.46
N ASP A 70 -19.62 -1.34 13.00
CA ASP A 70 -19.70 -0.72 14.34
C ASP A 70 -19.55 -1.77 15.45
N ASP A 71 -18.33 -2.28 15.58
CA ASP A 71 -17.99 -3.41 16.43
C ASP A 71 -16.95 -3.05 17.49
N GLY A 72 -16.85 -1.75 17.79
CA GLY A 72 -15.92 -1.18 18.75
C GLY A 72 -14.49 -1.01 18.23
N ARG A 73 -14.24 -1.21 16.92
CA ARG A 73 -13.00 -0.80 16.27
C ARG A 73 -12.85 0.73 16.28
N ASP A 74 -11.62 1.22 16.19
CA ASP A 74 -11.33 2.65 16.00
C ASP A 74 -10.64 2.94 14.65
N ILE A 75 -10.26 1.90 13.92
CA ILE A 75 -9.76 1.98 12.55
C ILE A 75 -10.94 1.97 11.56
N PRO A 76 -10.98 2.92 10.60
CA PRO A 76 -11.99 2.98 9.55
C PRO A 76 -12.15 1.68 8.77
N ASP A 77 -13.40 1.30 8.49
CA ASP A 77 -13.69 0.22 7.54
C ASP A 77 -13.73 0.70 6.08
N ASN A 78 -13.84 2.01 5.88
CA ASN A 78 -13.76 2.68 4.60
C ASN A 78 -12.69 3.78 4.72
N TYR A 79 -11.57 3.62 4.01
CA TYR A 79 -10.40 4.47 4.17
C TYR A 79 -9.76 4.77 2.83
N GLN A 80 -9.45 6.03 2.60
CA GLN A 80 -8.90 6.56 1.37
C GLN A 80 -7.61 7.32 1.70
N MET A 81 -6.60 7.22 0.84
CA MET A 81 -5.41 8.07 0.95
C MET A 81 -5.04 8.70 -0.39
N ALA A 82 -4.52 9.93 -0.29
CA ALA A 82 -3.97 10.68 -1.41
C ALA A 82 -2.54 11.12 -1.05
N LEU A 83 -1.63 10.94 -2.00
CA LEU A 83 -0.20 11.24 -1.85
C LEU A 83 0.27 12.06 -3.05
N LYS A 84 1.12 13.06 -2.77
CA LYS A 84 1.75 13.90 -3.79
C LYS A 84 3.25 13.68 -3.76
N TYR A 85 3.83 13.30 -4.89
CA TYR A 85 5.26 13.09 -5.03
C TYR A 85 6.02 14.36 -5.49
N PRO A 86 7.33 14.45 -5.18
CA PRO A 86 8.17 15.60 -5.54
C PRO A 86 8.25 15.87 -7.05
N ASN A 87 8.80 17.03 -7.41
CA ASN A 87 9.20 17.38 -8.79
C ASN A 87 8.07 17.36 -9.84
N LYS A 88 6.84 17.73 -9.44
CA LYS A 88 5.63 17.57 -10.29
C LYS A 88 5.41 16.11 -10.70
N GLY A 89 5.84 15.18 -9.84
CA GLY A 89 5.62 13.76 -10.00
C GLY A 89 4.16 13.35 -9.83
N PRO A 90 3.89 12.04 -9.86
CA PRO A 90 2.53 11.52 -9.85
C PRO A 90 1.80 11.85 -8.54
N MET A 91 0.48 11.97 -8.65
CA MET A 91 -0.40 11.84 -7.49
C MET A 91 -0.85 10.38 -7.41
N ILE A 92 -0.72 9.79 -6.22
CA ILE A 92 -1.17 8.42 -5.96
C ILE A 92 -2.40 8.48 -5.09
N TYR A 93 -3.46 7.82 -5.55
CA TYR A 93 -4.67 7.56 -4.78
C TYR A 93 -4.74 6.08 -4.51
N VAL A 94 -4.89 5.71 -3.23
CA VAL A 94 -5.24 4.35 -2.86
C VAL A 94 -6.52 4.41 -2.08
N LEU A 95 -7.52 3.72 -2.61
CA LEU A 95 -8.87 3.78 -2.12
C LEU A 95 -9.34 2.36 -1.76
N GLY A 96 -10.01 2.20 -0.64
CA GLY A 96 -10.40 0.91 -0.11
C GLY A 96 -11.61 0.95 0.80
N THR A 97 -12.38 -0.13 0.72
CA THR A 97 -13.55 -0.38 1.55
C THR A 97 -13.57 -1.85 1.95
N MET A 98 -13.88 -2.14 3.20
CA MET A 98 -14.13 -3.49 3.71
C MET A 98 -15.62 -3.87 3.64
N SER A 99 -16.42 -3.04 2.97
CA SER A 99 -17.88 -3.15 2.94
C SER A 99 -18.41 -3.43 1.53
N ASN A 100 -17.52 -3.58 0.53
CA ASN A 100 -17.89 -3.88 -0.85
C ASN A 100 -16.88 -4.83 -1.51
N LYS A 101 -17.36 -5.70 -2.40
CA LYS A 101 -16.56 -6.68 -3.14
C LYS A 101 -16.00 -6.18 -4.47
N TYR A 102 -16.52 -5.07 -5.00
CA TYR A 102 -16.07 -4.51 -6.27
C TYR A 102 -14.81 -3.66 -6.04
N GLY A 103 -13.71 -4.09 -6.67
CA GLY A 103 -12.43 -3.42 -6.58
C GLY A 103 -12.32 -2.21 -7.51
N LEU A 104 -11.32 -1.38 -7.25
CA LEU A 104 -10.95 -0.27 -8.11
C LEU A 104 -9.85 -0.71 -9.08
N MET A 105 -9.82 -0.04 -10.23
CA MET A 105 -8.78 -0.24 -11.24
C MET A 105 -7.41 0.11 -10.65
N HIS A 106 -6.50 -0.87 -10.68
CA HIS A 106 -5.11 -0.64 -10.32
C HIS A 106 -4.33 -0.27 -11.59
N CYS A 107 -3.97 1.00 -11.72
CA CYS A 107 -3.39 1.53 -12.96
C CYS A 107 -2.38 2.66 -12.73
N ILE A 108 -1.59 2.93 -13.76
CA ILE A 108 -0.79 4.14 -13.93
C ILE A 108 -1.34 4.86 -15.15
N ARG A 109 -1.73 6.12 -15.00
CA ARG A 109 -2.32 6.93 -16.07
C ARG A 109 -1.33 7.97 -16.57
N GLY A 110 -1.08 7.97 -17.87
CA GLY A 110 -0.30 8.98 -18.58
C GLY A 110 -1.17 9.78 -19.54
N ASP A 111 -0.57 10.74 -20.24
CA ASP A 111 -1.23 11.58 -21.25
C ASP A 111 -1.50 10.83 -22.57
N LYS A 112 -0.76 9.74 -22.83
CA LYS A 112 -0.84 8.97 -24.09
C LYS A 112 -1.40 7.57 -23.92
N ALA A 113 -1.26 7.01 -22.72
CA ALA A 113 -1.63 5.65 -22.43
C ALA A 113 -1.89 5.44 -20.94
N THR A 114 -2.66 4.40 -20.64
CA THR A 114 -2.89 3.88 -19.31
C THR A 114 -2.35 2.46 -19.21
N LEU A 115 -1.47 2.21 -18.23
CA LEU A 115 -1.04 0.87 -17.84
C LEU A 115 -2.01 0.34 -16.78
N VAL A 116 -2.65 -0.78 -17.05
CA VAL A 116 -3.56 -1.48 -16.12
C VAL A 116 -2.87 -2.75 -15.63
N PHE A 117 -2.73 -2.87 -14.31
CA PHE A 117 -2.23 -4.10 -13.69
C PHE A 117 -3.34 -5.15 -13.70
N GLU A 118 -3.13 -6.23 -14.45
CA GLU A 118 -4.07 -7.34 -14.63
C GLU A 118 -3.32 -8.65 -14.40
N GLU A 119 -3.86 -9.60 -13.64
CA GLU A 119 -3.15 -10.87 -13.46
C GLU A 119 -3.11 -11.67 -14.77
N PRO A 120 -1.96 -12.29 -15.15
CA PRO A 120 -0.72 -12.43 -14.37
C PRO A 120 0.33 -11.31 -14.55
N GLY A 121 0.06 -10.19 -15.22
CA GLY A 121 1.02 -9.09 -15.40
C GLY A 121 0.38 -7.71 -15.55
N PHE A 122 0.43 -7.12 -16.75
CA PHE A 122 -0.19 -5.83 -17.06
C PHE A 122 -0.50 -5.67 -18.55
N LYS A 123 -1.36 -4.72 -18.87
CA LYS A 123 -1.65 -4.28 -20.25
C LYS A 123 -1.52 -2.77 -20.36
N ILE A 124 -1.19 -2.30 -21.55
CA ILE A 124 -1.11 -0.87 -21.86
C ILE A 124 -2.13 -0.55 -22.95
N TYR A 125 -2.98 0.43 -22.66
CA TYR A 125 -4.03 0.91 -23.56
C TYR A 125 -3.74 2.36 -23.93
N THR A 126 -3.96 2.73 -25.19
CA THR A 126 -3.87 4.13 -25.64
C THR A 126 -5.07 4.95 -25.16
N GLU A 127 -4.91 6.28 -25.12
CA GLU A 127 -5.98 7.24 -24.78
C GLU A 127 -6.80 7.71 -26.00
N ASP A 128 -6.65 7.06 -27.16
CA ASP A 128 -7.40 7.41 -28.37
C ASP A 128 -8.88 6.98 -28.29
N ASN A 129 -9.76 7.77 -28.92
CA ASN A 129 -11.20 7.51 -28.91
C ASN A 129 -11.50 6.14 -29.54
N ALA A 130 -12.10 5.25 -28.76
CA ALA A 130 -12.64 3.98 -29.22
C ALA A 130 -13.69 4.20 -30.32
N ASN A 131 -13.29 4.11 -31.58
CA ASN A 131 -14.21 4.16 -32.72
C ASN A 131 -14.88 2.81 -33.04
N GLU A 132 -14.70 1.78 -32.22
CA GLU A 132 -15.32 0.47 -32.44
C GLU A 132 -15.91 -0.11 -31.15
N GLY A 133 -17.22 0.11 -30.96
CA GLY A 133 -18.15 -0.84 -30.33
C GLY A 133 -18.02 -1.22 -28.84
N ASN A 134 -16.88 -1.02 -28.16
CA ASN A 134 -16.64 -1.39 -26.75
C ASN A 134 -15.52 -0.49 -26.16
N LYS A 135 -15.76 0.70 -25.57
CA LYS A 135 -16.34 1.11 -24.27
C LYS A 135 -15.54 0.72 -23.01
N GLU A 136 -14.38 1.38 -22.81
CA GLU A 136 -13.86 1.92 -21.51
C GLU A 136 -12.41 2.41 -21.66
N TYR A 137 -11.64 1.84 -22.58
CA TYR A 137 -10.24 2.19 -22.89
C TYR A 137 -10.01 2.28 -24.41
N GLY A 138 -8.91 2.90 -24.84
CA GLY A 138 -8.46 2.85 -26.23
C GLY A 138 -7.80 1.50 -26.58
N LYS A 139 -7.02 1.47 -27.67
CA LYS A 139 -6.41 0.23 -28.18
C LYS A 139 -5.39 -0.36 -27.20
N CYS A 140 -5.50 -1.66 -26.92
CA CYS A 140 -4.44 -2.40 -26.24
C CYS A 140 -3.21 -2.49 -27.16
N ILE A 141 -2.11 -1.85 -26.77
CA ILE A 141 -0.85 -1.79 -27.54
C ILE A 141 0.23 -2.71 -26.99
N GLU A 142 0.13 -3.11 -25.71
CA GLU A 142 1.08 -4.01 -25.09
C GLU A 142 0.39 -4.91 -24.06
N THR A 143 0.84 -6.16 -23.98
CA THR A 143 0.44 -7.11 -22.95
C THR A 143 1.69 -7.79 -22.43
N TYR A 144 1.93 -7.66 -21.13
CA TYR A 144 2.94 -8.40 -20.41
C TYR A 144 2.25 -9.43 -19.52
N GLU A 145 2.60 -10.70 -19.72
CA GLU A 145 2.21 -11.78 -18.82
C GLU A 145 3.45 -12.26 -18.08
N ARG A 146 3.38 -12.28 -16.74
CA ARG A 146 4.45 -12.87 -15.94
C ARG A 146 4.50 -14.37 -16.25
N LYS A 147 5.55 -14.80 -16.96
CA LYS A 147 5.86 -16.21 -17.13
C LYS A 147 6.50 -16.72 -15.85
N LEU A 148 5.80 -17.59 -15.13
CA LEU A 148 6.37 -18.37 -14.04
C LEU A 148 7.23 -19.47 -14.67
N THR A 149 8.53 -19.51 -14.40
CA THR A 149 9.43 -20.56 -14.91
C THR A 149 10.19 -21.21 -13.75
N GLY A 150 10.13 -22.53 -13.61
CA GLY A 150 10.77 -23.26 -12.51
C GLY A 150 10.03 -23.15 -11.17
N GLY A 151 10.70 -23.44 -10.05
CA GLY A 151 10.14 -23.39 -8.68
C GLY A 151 9.59 -22.04 -8.21
N ASP A 152 9.54 -21.02 -9.08
CA ASP A 152 8.87 -19.73 -8.88
C ASP A 152 7.34 -19.84 -8.68
N ASP A 153 6.80 -21.07 -8.69
CA ASP A 153 5.38 -21.40 -8.58
C ASP A 153 4.76 -21.08 -7.20
N ALA A 154 5.57 -20.92 -6.15
CA ALA A 154 5.08 -20.33 -4.91
C ALA A 154 5.38 -18.83 -4.94
N PHE A 155 4.35 -18.00 -4.75
CA PHE A 155 4.35 -16.53 -4.65
C PHE A 155 5.56 -15.89 -3.90
N TYR A 156 6.24 -16.66 -3.05
CA TYR A 156 7.38 -16.27 -2.22
C TYR A 156 8.75 -16.80 -2.69
N GLN A 157 8.82 -17.86 -3.50
CA GLN A 157 10.08 -18.54 -3.84
C GLN A 157 11.05 -17.64 -4.62
N GLY A 158 10.56 -16.87 -5.61
CA GLY A 158 11.41 -15.95 -6.38
C GLY A 158 12.09 -14.87 -5.51
N ASN A 159 11.39 -14.35 -4.50
CA ASN A 159 11.97 -13.37 -3.57
C ASN A 159 13.05 -14.01 -2.69
N HIS A 160 12.85 -15.23 -2.20
CA HIS A 160 13.86 -15.95 -1.41
C HIS A 160 15.09 -16.31 -2.25
N ILE A 161 14.90 -16.75 -3.50
CA ILE A 161 16.00 -17.05 -4.43
C ILE A 161 16.83 -15.79 -4.68
N ASN A 162 16.18 -14.66 -5.00
CA ASN A 162 16.85 -13.38 -5.20
C ASN A 162 17.59 -12.92 -3.94
N HIS A 163 16.96 -13.04 -2.77
CA HIS A 163 17.59 -12.67 -1.50
C HIS A 163 18.84 -13.51 -1.21
N HIS A 164 18.77 -14.84 -1.36
CA HIS A 164 19.92 -15.72 -1.18
C HIS A 164 21.01 -15.46 -2.23
N ALA A 165 20.65 -15.10 -3.46
CA ALA A 165 21.61 -14.74 -4.50
C ALA A 165 22.38 -13.47 -4.12
N ALA A 166 21.68 -12.44 -3.62
CA ALA A 166 22.30 -11.20 -3.13
C ALA A 166 23.23 -11.44 -1.93
N ILE A 167 22.87 -12.34 -1.00
CA ILE A 167 23.77 -12.75 0.10
C ILE A 167 25.03 -13.39 -0.46
N ARG A 168 24.91 -14.30 -1.43
CA ARG A 168 26.05 -15.00 -2.04
C ARG A 168 26.94 -14.06 -2.87
N SER A 169 26.36 -13.09 -3.56
CA SER A 169 27.12 -12.10 -4.33
C SER A 169 27.77 -11.03 -3.44
N GLY A 170 27.27 -10.85 -2.21
CA GLY A 170 27.70 -9.79 -1.31
C GLY A 170 27.25 -8.40 -1.76
N SER A 171 26.23 -8.32 -2.64
CA SER A 171 25.77 -7.06 -3.24
C SER A 171 24.28 -6.86 -3.00
N THR A 172 23.93 -5.76 -2.33
CA THR A 172 22.53 -5.34 -2.14
C THR A 172 21.91 -4.75 -3.40
N LYS A 173 22.72 -4.43 -4.43
CA LYS A 173 22.24 -3.91 -5.72
C LYS A 173 21.44 -4.96 -6.51
N ASP A 174 21.64 -6.23 -6.19
CA ASP A 174 20.97 -7.33 -6.87
C ASP A 174 19.59 -7.63 -6.26
N LEU A 175 19.20 -6.94 -5.17
CA LEU A 175 17.91 -7.15 -4.51
C LEU A 175 16.77 -6.51 -5.30
N ASN A 176 15.78 -7.33 -5.63
CA ASN A 176 14.53 -6.88 -6.22
C ASN A 176 13.65 -6.11 -5.23
N CYS A 177 13.78 -6.39 -3.93
CA CYS A 177 13.00 -5.81 -2.86
C CYS A 177 13.94 -5.31 -1.75
N PRO A 178 14.71 -4.23 -1.99
CA PRO A 178 15.62 -3.69 -0.99
C PRO A 178 14.84 -3.06 0.19
N VAL A 179 15.50 -2.92 1.33
CA VAL A 179 14.90 -2.29 2.53
C VAL A 179 14.45 -0.85 2.26
N THR A 180 15.12 -0.13 1.35
CA THR A 180 14.75 1.23 0.95
C THR A 180 13.38 1.29 0.28
N LEU A 181 13.06 0.33 -0.59
CA LEU A 181 11.72 0.22 -1.18
C LEU A 181 10.65 0.03 -0.10
N GLY A 182 10.96 -0.79 0.91
CA GLY A 182 10.09 -0.96 2.09
C GLY A 182 9.94 0.33 2.89
N HIS A 183 11.03 1.07 3.11
CA HIS A 183 11.01 2.38 3.77
C HIS A 183 10.10 3.37 3.05
N TYR A 184 10.25 3.54 1.74
CA TYR A 184 9.43 4.45 0.93
C TYR A 184 7.94 4.14 1.04
N ALA A 185 7.59 2.85 0.98
CA ALA A 185 6.19 2.41 1.12
C ALA A 185 5.63 2.68 2.53
N VAL A 186 6.42 2.40 3.57
CA VAL A 186 6.04 2.64 4.98
C VAL A 186 5.90 4.14 5.26
N ALA A 187 6.83 4.96 4.78
CA ALA A 187 6.75 6.42 4.91
C ALA A 187 5.46 6.94 4.26
N ALA A 188 5.15 6.50 3.04
CA ALA A 188 3.97 6.93 2.31
C ALA A 188 2.65 6.63 3.05
N VAL A 189 2.45 5.40 3.53
CA VAL A 189 1.22 5.04 4.26
C VAL A 189 1.13 5.73 5.61
N ASN A 190 2.26 5.97 6.28
CA ASN A 190 2.29 6.66 7.56
C ASN A 190 1.98 8.16 7.42
N VAL A 191 2.47 8.83 6.37
CA VAL A 191 2.10 10.24 6.11
C VAL A 191 0.57 10.36 5.96
N ALA A 192 -0.08 9.42 5.27
CA ALA A 192 -1.53 9.40 5.13
C ALA A 192 -2.25 9.10 6.47
N ASN A 193 -1.77 8.12 7.24
CA ASN A 193 -2.33 7.80 8.56
C ASN A 193 -2.24 8.97 9.53
N GLU A 194 -1.11 9.68 9.57
CA GLU A 194 -0.97 10.87 10.39
C GLU A 194 -1.91 11.99 9.91
N GLY A 195 -2.13 12.12 8.60
CA GLY A 195 -3.10 13.07 8.07
C GLY A 195 -4.54 12.75 8.48
N TYR A 196 -4.91 11.48 8.48
CA TYR A 196 -6.19 11.01 9.01
C TYR A 196 -6.33 11.35 10.50
N ARG A 197 -5.34 10.97 11.33
CA ARG A 197 -5.37 11.17 12.79
C ARG A 197 -5.39 12.64 13.18
N ALA A 198 -4.65 13.47 12.46
CA ALA A 198 -4.57 14.91 12.72
C ALA A 198 -5.69 15.72 12.04
N ASN A 199 -6.47 15.09 11.14
CA ASN A 199 -7.40 15.75 10.22
C ASN A 199 -6.74 16.93 9.46
N LYS A 200 -5.53 16.70 8.93
CA LYS A 200 -4.67 17.72 8.31
C LYS A 200 -3.86 17.15 7.16
N LEU A 201 -3.55 18.00 6.18
CA LEU A 201 -2.55 17.65 5.18
C LEU A 201 -1.20 17.54 5.89
N MET A 202 -0.51 16.43 5.69
CA MET A 202 0.80 16.21 6.29
C MET A 202 1.88 16.29 5.22
N LYS A 203 3.05 16.74 5.63
CA LYS A 203 4.27 16.85 4.85
C LYS A 203 5.29 15.84 5.38
N TRP A 204 5.98 15.15 4.48
CA TRP A 204 7.22 14.45 4.80
C TRP A 204 8.39 15.45 4.73
N ASP A 205 9.08 15.60 5.85
CA ASP A 205 10.27 16.45 5.93
C ASP A 205 11.51 15.62 5.61
N GLN A 206 12.01 15.76 4.38
CA GLN A 206 13.17 14.99 3.89
C GLN A 206 14.44 15.20 4.72
N ALA A 207 14.66 16.41 5.25
CA ALA A 207 15.88 16.72 6.01
C ALA A 207 15.91 16.03 7.38
N SER A 208 14.75 15.93 8.04
CA SER A 208 14.62 15.31 9.36
C SER A 208 14.06 13.90 9.35
N GLN A 209 13.58 13.42 8.19
CA GLN A 209 12.86 12.14 8.03
C GLN A 209 11.68 12.01 9.00
N THR A 210 10.88 13.08 9.13
CA THR A 210 9.72 13.13 10.02
C THR A 210 8.47 13.64 9.31
N ILE A 211 7.31 13.32 9.89
CA ILE A 211 6.00 13.76 9.39
C ILE A 211 5.58 15.02 10.17
N LYS A 212 5.16 16.08 9.48
CA LYS A 212 4.74 17.36 10.08
C LYS A 212 3.46 17.88 9.41
N PRO A 213 2.62 18.67 10.09
CA PRO A 213 1.56 19.41 9.41
C PRO A 213 2.13 20.28 8.29
N ALA A 214 1.44 20.30 7.15
CA ALA A 214 1.85 21.07 5.95
C ALA A 214 1.67 22.58 6.11
#